data_AF-A0A3D2TJ08-F1
#
_entry.id   AF-A0A3D2TJ08-F1
#
_cell.length_a   1.000
_cell.length_b   1.000
_cell.length_c   1.000
_cell.angle_alpha   90.00
_cell.angle_beta   90.00
_cell.angle_gamma   90.00
#
_symmetry.space_group_name_H-M   'P 1'
#
loop_
_entity.id
_entity.type
_entity.pdbx_description
1 polymer ?
#
loop_
_entity_poly.entity_id
_entity_poly.type
_entity_poly.pdbx_seq_one_letter_code
_entity_poly.pdbx_strand_id
1 'polypeptide(L)'
;TQMDVDVWLLGHTHIRFPDRDEGRDAQVFYPSTPEPDGFDCSHAGHALVIDLHEDKTCEYRSLKTGRFRFHAMHKRGIDSESKLIQLKKEFAALPEGEHLVKLKLEGRLDSETLAQLNTLESELAPLACYLELNTKEVLRAVRQEDLDAEFTEGSFPHQLLSALAQHESDQFALQLAYDLVKEAR
;
A
#
# COMPACT_ATOMS: atom_id res chain seq x y z
N THR A 1 2.52 47.52 8.93
CA THR A 1 2.22 47.28 10.34
C THR A 1 2.92 46.00 10.73
N GLN A 2 4.02 46.09 11.48
CA GLN A 2 4.74 44.92 11.96
C GLN A 2 3.99 44.42 13.20
N MET A 3 3.48 43.19 13.15
CA MET A 3 2.81 42.58 14.30
C MET A 3 3.90 42.12 15.28
N ASP A 4 3.85 42.63 16.52
CA ASP A 4 4.74 42.26 17.62
C ASP A 4 4.20 40.99 18.29
N VAL A 5 4.56 39.84 17.75
CA VAL A 5 4.11 38.52 18.21
C VAL A 5 5.34 37.63 18.39
N ASP A 6 5.44 36.97 19.55
CA ASP A 6 6.58 36.10 19.86
C ASP A 6 6.56 34.79 19.06
N VAL A 7 5.37 34.18 18.86
CA VAL A 7 5.18 32.97 18.04
C VAL A 7 3.86 32.97 17.27
N TRP A 8 3.87 32.36 16.08
CA TRP A 8 2.71 32.15 15.21
C TRP A 8 2.23 30.71 15.31
N LEU A 9 1.01 30.51 15.80
CA LEU A 9 0.34 29.21 15.85
C LEU A 9 -0.68 29.15 14.73
N LEU A 10 -0.38 28.37 13.69
CA LEU A 10 -1.15 28.31 12.46
C LEU A 10 -1.76 26.92 12.28
N GLY A 11 -2.91 26.86 11.60
CA GLY A 11 -3.66 25.62 11.33
C GLY A 11 -3.86 25.37 9.83
N HIS A 12 -4.86 24.56 9.48
CA HIS A 12 -5.29 24.22 8.11
C HIS A 12 -4.44 23.17 7.38
N THR A 13 -3.13 23.11 7.59
CA THR A 13 -2.28 22.04 7.04
C THR A 13 -2.35 20.77 7.89
N HIS A 14 -2.34 19.63 7.22
CA HIS A 14 -2.31 18.31 7.87
C HIS A 14 -0.87 17.88 8.22
N ILE A 15 0.15 18.66 7.86
CA ILE A 15 1.55 18.33 8.14
C ILE A 15 2.07 19.26 9.23
N ARG A 16 2.86 18.71 10.15
CA ARG A 16 3.50 19.50 11.22
C ARG A 16 4.61 20.38 10.68
N PHE A 17 4.81 21.52 11.33
CA PHE A 17 5.98 22.36 11.16
C PHE A 17 6.36 22.99 12.50
N PRO A 18 7.66 22.99 12.89
CA PRO A 18 8.75 22.28 12.22
C PRO A 18 8.54 20.76 12.20
N ASP A 19 9.01 20.08 11.15
CA ASP A 19 8.95 18.62 11.07
C ASP A 19 10.10 17.96 11.84
N ARG A 20 10.06 18.15 13.16
CA ARG A 20 11.03 17.61 14.13
C ARG A 20 10.30 17.29 15.43
N ASP A 21 10.80 16.31 16.16
CA ASP A 21 10.19 15.89 17.42
C ASP A 21 10.45 16.90 18.54
N GLU A 22 11.53 17.67 18.47
CA GLU A 22 11.83 18.76 19.39
C GLU A 22 12.71 19.82 18.72
N GLY A 23 12.80 20.99 19.34
CA GLY A 23 13.71 22.04 18.91
C GLY A 23 13.51 23.34 19.68
N ARG A 24 14.20 24.38 19.20
CA ARG A 24 14.21 25.71 19.82
C ARG A 24 14.11 26.82 18.77
N ASP A 25 13.72 28.00 19.23
CA ASP A 25 13.75 29.28 18.51
C ASP A 25 12.98 29.27 17.18
N ALA A 26 11.99 28.37 17.05
CA ALA A 26 11.01 28.43 15.98
C ALA A 26 9.95 29.48 16.32
N GLN A 27 9.60 30.31 15.33
CA GLN A 27 8.58 31.36 15.48
C GLN A 27 7.27 31.01 14.80
N VAL A 28 7.23 29.94 14.00
CA VAL A 28 6.04 29.52 13.26
C VAL A 28 5.81 28.05 13.51
N PHE A 29 4.58 27.71 13.88
CA PHE A 29 4.18 26.37 14.23
C PHE A 29 2.91 25.97 13.50
N TYR A 30 2.93 24.74 13.01
CA TYR A 30 1.77 24.01 12.55
C TYR A 30 1.75 22.68 13.31
N PRO A 31 0.73 22.40 14.13
CA PRO A 31 0.72 21.21 14.98
C PRO A 31 0.47 19.90 14.24
N SER A 32 0.10 19.93 12.95
CA SER A 32 -0.55 18.83 12.21
C SER A 32 -2.01 18.61 12.62
N THR A 33 -2.66 17.68 11.96
CA THR A 33 -3.94 17.11 12.39
C THR A 33 -3.69 16.18 13.60
N PRO A 34 -4.49 16.26 14.69
CA PRO A 34 -4.31 15.41 15.86
C PRO A 34 -4.57 13.91 15.61
N GLU A 35 -5.45 13.58 14.67
CA GLU A 35 -5.76 12.23 14.21
C GLU A 35 -5.99 12.28 12.69
N PRO A 36 -5.21 11.58 11.86
CA PRO A 36 -5.47 11.51 10.42
C PRO A 36 -6.85 10.90 10.18
N ASP A 37 -7.54 11.37 9.13
CA ASP A 37 -8.92 10.99 8.85
C ASP A 37 -9.09 10.33 7.47
N GLY A 38 -8.00 10.08 6.74
CA GLY A 38 -8.06 9.53 5.40
C GLY A 38 -6.78 8.85 4.91
N PHE A 39 -6.95 8.04 3.85
CA PHE A 39 -5.88 7.26 3.22
C PHE A 39 -4.87 8.09 2.41
N ASP A 40 -5.16 9.37 2.18
CA ASP A 40 -4.24 10.31 1.54
C ASP A 40 -3.20 10.87 2.55
N CYS A 41 -3.32 10.52 3.84
CA CYS A 41 -2.40 10.92 4.90
C CYS A 41 -1.50 9.75 5.34
N SER A 42 -0.19 9.86 5.14
CA SER A 42 0.79 8.84 5.55
C SER A 42 1.47 9.11 6.89
N HIS A 43 1.23 10.28 7.50
CA HIS A 43 1.84 10.69 8.76
C HIS A 43 1.01 10.30 9.98
N ALA A 44 1.60 10.40 11.17
CA ALA A 44 0.84 10.29 12.42
C ALA A 44 0.03 11.55 12.66
N GLY A 45 -0.97 11.43 13.52
CA GLY A 45 -1.52 12.59 14.19
C GLY A 45 -0.55 13.12 15.23
N HIS A 46 -0.45 14.44 15.34
CA HIS A 46 0.45 15.08 16.31
C HIS A 46 -0.21 16.28 17.00
N ALA A 47 0.37 16.63 18.14
CA ALA A 47 0.22 17.92 18.80
C ALA A 47 1.60 18.53 19.07
N LEU A 48 1.65 19.83 19.34
CA LEU A 48 2.86 20.53 19.77
C LEU A 48 2.67 21.05 21.19
N VAL A 49 3.67 20.84 22.03
CA VAL A 49 3.81 21.54 23.30
C VAL A 49 4.94 22.55 23.13
N ILE A 50 4.63 23.80 23.46
CA ILE A 50 5.52 24.93 23.27
C ILE A 50 5.72 25.61 24.63
N ASP A 51 6.96 25.69 25.06
CA ASP A 51 7.39 26.37 26.27
C ASP A 51 8.01 27.71 25.83
N LEU A 52 7.41 28.83 26.25
CA LEU A 52 7.89 30.19 25.96
C LEU A 52 8.49 30.80 27.22
N HIS A 53 9.71 31.31 27.13
CA HIS A 53 10.47 31.85 28.25
C HIS A 53 10.40 33.38 28.31
N GLU A 54 10.74 33.97 29.47
CA GLU A 54 10.71 35.44 29.68
C GLU A 54 11.65 36.21 28.76
N ASP A 55 12.74 35.57 28.30
CA ASP A 55 13.70 36.13 27.34
C ASP A 55 13.23 36.00 25.87
N LYS A 56 11.98 35.60 25.67
CA LYS A 56 11.32 35.33 24.37
C LYS A 56 11.90 34.16 23.59
N THR A 57 12.77 33.35 24.20
CA THR A 57 13.17 32.07 23.60
C THR A 57 12.04 31.06 23.71
N CYS A 58 12.02 30.11 22.78
CA CYS A 58 10.98 29.10 22.69
C CYS A 58 11.60 27.72 22.58
N GLU A 59 11.12 26.78 23.39
CA GLU A 59 11.37 25.35 23.22
C GLU A 59 10.07 24.67 22.79
N TYR A 60 10.16 23.64 21.95
CA TYR A 60 8.99 22.88 21.53
C TYR A 60 9.26 21.39 21.48
N ARG A 61 8.21 20.61 21.71
CA ARG A 61 8.18 19.15 21.52
C ARG A 61 6.90 18.71 20.81
N SER A 62 7.03 17.76 19.91
CA SER A 62 5.93 17.12 19.21
C SER A 62 5.49 15.87 19.96
N LEU A 63 4.19 15.75 20.19
CA LEU A 63 3.57 14.58 20.79
C LEU A 63 2.81 13.83 19.71
N LYS A 64 3.10 12.54 19.53
CA LYS A 64 2.26 11.66 18.70
C LYS A 64 0.92 11.46 19.41
N THR A 65 -0.17 11.89 18.77
CA THR A 65 -1.54 11.78 19.31
C THR A 65 -2.41 10.83 18.52
N GLY A 66 -2.14 10.68 17.22
CA GLY A 66 -2.96 9.85 16.33
C GLY A 66 -2.84 8.38 16.69
N ARG A 67 -3.98 7.76 16.99
CA ARG A 67 -4.11 6.32 17.25
C ARG A 67 -4.03 5.54 15.95
N PHE A 68 -4.72 6.00 14.92
CA PHE A 68 -4.91 5.25 13.70
C PHE A 68 -3.88 5.61 12.62
N ARG A 69 -3.58 4.61 11.79
CA ARG A 69 -2.64 4.68 10.69
C ARG A 69 -3.28 4.11 9.44
N PHE A 70 -3.35 4.96 8.42
CA PHE A 70 -3.97 4.64 7.16
C PHE A 70 -2.90 4.17 6.16
N HIS A 71 -3.15 3.02 5.55
CA HIS A 71 -2.23 2.42 4.58
C HIS A 71 -2.96 2.15 3.27
N ALA A 72 -2.54 2.83 2.20
CA ALA A 72 -2.95 2.49 0.83
C ALA A 72 -1.83 1.68 0.18
N MET A 73 -2.01 0.35 0.11
CA MET A 73 -1.00 -0.59 -0.36
C MET A 73 -1.38 -1.14 -1.74
N HIS A 74 -0.47 -1.04 -2.71
CA HIS A 74 -0.59 -1.71 -4.01
C HIS A 74 0.55 -2.73 -4.14
N LYS A 75 0.22 -4.02 -4.06
CA LYS A 75 1.18 -5.12 -4.20
C LYS A 75 1.05 -5.71 -5.61
N ARG A 76 2.09 -5.51 -6.41
CA ARG A 76 2.18 -6.02 -7.79
C ARG A 76 3.01 -7.30 -7.85
N GLY A 77 2.80 -8.07 -8.91
CA GLY A 77 3.54 -9.30 -9.14
C GLY A 77 3.23 -10.38 -8.11
N ILE A 78 1.98 -10.50 -7.66
CA ILE A 78 1.53 -11.64 -6.85
C ILE A 78 1.43 -12.87 -7.75
N ASP A 79 2.47 -13.70 -7.76
CA ASP A 79 2.64 -14.80 -8.72
C ASP A 79 2.89 -16.18 -8.07
N SER A 80 2.86 -16.24 -6.74
CA SER A 80 3.11 -17.48 -6.02
C SER A 80 2.49 -17.45 -4.63
N GLU A 81 2.28 -18.64 -4.08
CA GLU A 81 1.83 -18.81 -2.69
C GLU A 81 2.80 -18.16 -1.71
N SER A 82 4.11 -18.23 -1.99
CA SER A 82 5.14 -17.63 -1.14
C SER A 82 4.93 -16.12 -0.92
N LYS A 83 4.46 -15.39 -1.95
CA LYS A 83 4.15 -13.96 -1.85
C LYS A 83 2.87 -13.69 -1.05
N LEU A 84 1.87 -14.56 -1.14
CA LEU A 84 0.69 -14.49 -0.27
C LEU A 84 1.06 -14.74 1.20
N ILE A 85 1.94 -15.70 1.47
CA ILE A 85 2.45 -15.97 2.82
C ILE A 85 3.24 -14.75 3.35
N GLN A 86 4.08 -14.14 2.51
CA GLN A 86 4.81 -12.93 2.88
C GLN A 86 3.86 -11.78 3.21
N LEU A 87 2.82 -11.57 2.40
CA LEU A 87 1.79 -10.56 2.67
C LEU A 87 1.10 -10.78 4.02
N LYS A 88 0.72 -12.03 4.34
CA LYS A 88 0.13 -12.37 5.65
C LYS A 88 1.09 -12.07 6.80
N LYS A 89 2.39 -12.34 6.63
CA LYS A 89 3.42 -11.99 7.62
C LYS A 89 3.58 -10.48 7.80
N GLU A 90 3.52 -9.70 6.71
CA GLU A 90 3.56 -8.24 6.80
C GLU A 90 2.38 -7.70 7.62
N PHE A 91 1.17 -8.22 7.39
CA PHE A 91 0.00 -7.85 8.19
C PHE A 91 0.12 -8.26 9.66
N ALA A 92 0.63 -9.46 9.93
CA ALA A 92 0.82 -9.94 11.31
C ALA A 92 1.90 -9.15 12.09
N ALA A 93 2.79 -8.44 11.38
CA ALA A 93 3.80 -7.57 11.99
C ALA A 93 3.28 -6.16 12.31
N LEU A 94 2.06 -5.82 11.90
CA LEU A 94 1.45 -4.53 12.19
C LEU A 94 1.01 -4.45 13.68
N PRO A 95 1.30 -3.35 14.39
CA PRO A 95 0.77 -3.10 15.73
C PRO A 95 -0.75 -3.29 15.84
N GLU A 96 -1.18 -4.12 16.79
CA GLU A 96 -2.60 -4.41 16.97
C GLU A 96 -3.42 -3.15 17.28
N GLY A 97 -4.59 -3.03 16.65
CA GLY A 97 -5.58 -2.01 17.02
C GLY A 97 -5.29 -0.58 16.55
N GLU A 98 -4.30 -0.38 15.67
CA GLU A 98 -3.89 0.94 15.15
C GLU A 98 -4.03 1.09 13.62
N HIS A 99 -4.26 0.03 12.84
CA HIS A 99 -4.11 0.10 11.37
C HIS A 99 -5.41 -0.04 10.59
N LEU A 100 -5.57 0.81 9.58
CA LEU A 100 -6.61 0.73 8.57
C LEU A 100 -5.92 0.56 7.22
N VAL A 101 -6.34 -0.43 6.44
CA VAL A 101 -5.63 -0.82 5.22
C VAL A 101 -6.57 -0.89 4.03
N LYS A 102 -6.21 -0.22 2.94
CA LYS A 102 -6.72 -0.51 1.59
C LYS A 102 -5.63 -1.27 0.85
N LEU A 103 -5.92 -2.50 0.47
CA LEU A 103 -4.97 -3.39 -0.19
C LEU A 103 -5.46 -3.73 -1.60
N LYS A 104 -4.68 -3.34 -2.60
CA LYS A 104 -4.85 -3.76 -3.98
C LYS A 104 -3.78 -4.79 -4.34
N LEU A 105 -4.20 -5.95 -4.83
CA LEU A 105 -3.33 -6.99 -5.35
C LEU A 105 -3.41 -7.05 -6.87
N GLU A 106 -2.26 -7.23 -7.50
CA GLU A 106 -2.10 -7.38 -8.94
C GLU A 106 -1.09 -8.50 -9.21
N GLY A 107 -1.43 -9.43 -10.11
CA GLY A 107 -0.55 -10.54 -10.43
C GLY A 107 -1.28 -11.70 -11.10
N ARG A 108 -0.62 -12.86 -11.16
CA ARG A 108 -1.20 -14.06 -11.77
C ARG A 108 -0.81 -15.31 -11.01
N LEU A 109 -1.81 -16.06 -10.57
CA LEU A 109 -1.64 -17.25 -9.75
C LEU A 109 -2.11 -18.50 -10.50
N ASP A 110 -1.50 -19.65 -10.21
CA ASP A 110 -2.08 -20.92 -10.62
C ASP A 110 -3.46 -21.13 -9.94
N SER A 111 -4.25 -22.09 -10.44
CA SER A 111 -5.62 -22.31 -9.95
C SER A 111 -5.70 -22.64 -8.46
N GLU A 112 -4.73 -23.38 -7.92
CA GLU A 112 -4.73 -23.80 -6.52
C GLU A 112 -4.43 -22.60 -5.62
N THR A 113 -3.40 -21.83 -5.96
CA THR A 113 -3.03 -20.62 -5.22
C THR A 113 -4.10 -19.52 -5.37
N LEU A 114 -4.71 -19.37 -6.55
CA LEU A 114 -5.77 -18.40 -6.79
C LEU A 114 -7.00 -18.68 -5.90
N ALA A 115 -7.32 -19.95 -5.64
CA ALA A 115 -8.40 -20.34 -4.75
C ALA A 115 -8.17 -19.87 -3.29
N GLN A 116 -6.91 -19.68 -2.87
CA GLN A 116 -6.58 -19.15 -1.55
C GLN A 116 -7.01 -17.68 -1.36
N LEU A 117 -7.23 -16.93 -2.44
CA LEU A 117 -7.73 -15.56 -2.33
C LEU A 117 -9.13 -15.49 -1.71
N ASN A 118 -9.91 -16.57 -1.79
CA ASN A 118 -11.25 -16.65 -1.20
C ASN A 118 -11.24 -16.55 0.33
N THR A 119 -10.16 -16.98 0.98
CA THR A 119 -10.02 -16.90 2.45
C THR A 119 -9.15 -15.73 2.89
N LEU A 120 -8.40 -15.12 1.97
CA LEU A 120 -7.42 -14.08 2.29
C LEU A 120 -8.03 -12.91 3.07
N GLU A 121 -9.22 -12.42 2.69
CA GLU A 121 -9.87 -11.34 3.41
C GLU A 121 -10.19 -11.73 4.86
N SER A 122 -10.75 -12.92 5.08
CA SER A 122 -11.08 -13.41 6.42
C SER A 122 -9.85 -13.65 7.31
N GLU A 123 -8.70 -13.92 6.69
CA GLU A 123 -7.43 -14.09 7.40
C GLU A 123 -6.77 -12.76 7.74
N LEU A 124 -6.88 -11.75 6.86
CA LEU A 124 -6.26 -10.43 7.06
C LEU A 124 -7.13 -9.47 7.87
N ALA A 125 -8.46 -9.57 7.77
CA ALA A 125 -9.39 -8.65 8.44
C ALA A 125 -9.19 -8.58 9.97
N PRO A 126 -8.91 -9.67 10.71
CA PRO A 126 -8.66 -9.61 12.15
C PRO A 126 -7.37 -8.86 12.52
N LEU A 127 -6.43 -8.70 11.59
CA LEU A 127 -5.12 -8.08 11.81
C LEU A 127 -5.14 -6.56 11.61
N ALA A 128 -6.27 -6.00 11.15
CA ALA A 128 -6.45 -4.57 10.95
C ALA A 128 -7.78 -4.10 11.56
N CYS A 129 -7.85 -2.85 11.98
CA CYS A 129 -9.12 -2.23 12.42
C CYS A 129 -10.11 -2.06 11.26
N TYR A 130 -9.58 -1.96 10.03
CA TYR A 130 -10.35 -1.87 8.81
C TYR A 130 -9.53 -2.44 7.66
N LEU A 131 -10.18 -3.21 6.79
CA LEU A 131 -9.60 -3.76 5.57
C LEU A 131 -10.54 -3.52 4.40
N GLU A 132 -10.03 -2.94 3.33
CA GLU A 132 -10.63 -2.96 2.00
C GLU A 132 -9.69 -3.76 1.09
N LEU A 133 -10.12 -4.94 0.64
CA LEU A 133 -9.31 -5.81 -0.22
C LEU A 133 -9.83 -5.76 -1.66
N ASN A 134 -8.92 -5.51 -2.62
CA ASN A 134 -9.19 -5.58 -4.04
C ASN A 134 -8.23 -6.55 -4.72
N THR A 135 -8.75 -7.70 -5.16
CA THR A 135 -8.02 -8.76 -5.87
C THR A 135 -8.41 -8.88 -7.34
N LYS A 136 -9.20 -7.94 -7.89
CA LYS A 136 -9.74 -8.03 -9.25
C LYS A 136 -8.68 -8.11 -10.35
N GLU A 137 -7.48 -7.60 -10.08
CA GLU A 137 -6.32 -7.62 -10.98
C GLU A 137 -5.38 -8.80 -10.70
N VAL A 138 -5.78 -9.74 -9.84
CA VAL A 138 -5.13 -11.04 -9.71
C VAL A 138 -5.86 -12.04 -10.58
N LEU A 139 -5.21 -12.46 -11.66
CA LEU A 139 -5.79 -13.36 -12.65
C LEU A 139 -5.22 -14.77 -12.52
N ARG A 140 -5.82 -15.72 -13.23
CA ARG A 140 -5.21 -17.04 -13.38
C ARG A 140 -4.00 -16.95 -14.33
N ALA A 141 -2.91 -17.62 -13.99
CA ALA A 141 -1.77 -17.83 -14.88
C ALA A 141 -2.19 -18.71 -16.07
N VAL A 142 -1.68 -18.40 -17.25
CA VAL A 142 -1.99 -19.14 -18.49
C VAL A 142 -1.35 -20.52 -18.44
N ARG A 143 -2.15 -21.59 -18.67
CA ARG A 143 -1.65 -22.97 -18.77
C ARG A 143 -1.79 -23.49 -20.20
N GLN A 144 -1.07 -24.58 -20.50
CA GLN A 144 -1.16 -25.26 -21.80
C GLN A 144 -2.62 -25.62 -22.17
N GLU A 145 -3.38 -26.12 -21.19
CA GLU A 145 -4.81 -26.44 -21.37
C GLU A 145 -5.65 -25.23 -21.82
N ASP A 146 -5.30 -24.03 -21.35
CA ASP A 146 -5.98 -22.79 -21.72
C ASP A 146 -5.63 -22.38 -23.16
N LEU A 147 -4.38 -22.60 -23.55
CA LEU A 147 -3.92 -22.36 -24.91
C LEU A 147 -4.61 -23.28 -25.90
N ASP A 148 -4.73 -24.56 -25.57
CA ASP A 148 -5.38 -25.60 -26.39
C ASP A 148 -6.88 -25.35 -26.53
N ALA A 149 -7.53 -24.82 -25.48
CA ALA A 149 -8.95 -24.48 -25.51
C ALA A 149 -9.24 -23.19 -26.29
N GLU A 150 -8.32 -22.22 -26.28
CA GLU A 150 -8.56 -20.88 -26.84
C GLU A 150 -8.04 -20.69 -28.27
N PHE A 151 -6.95 -21.38 -28.63
CA PHE A 151 -6.32 -21.27 -29.93
C PHE A 151 -6.41 -22.58 -30.70
N THR A 152 -6.74 -22.48 -31.99
CA THR A 152 -6.78 -23.66 -32.87
C THR A 152 -5.39 -24.30 -32.91
N GLU A 153 -5.34 -25.60 -32.66
CA GLU A 153 -4.11 -26.40 -32.70
C GLU A 153 -3.36 -26.17 -34.02
N GLY A 154 -2.05 -25.91 -33.94
CA GLY A 154 -1.20 -25.66 -35.09
C GLY A 154 -1.30 -24.25 -35.69
N SER A 155 -2.15 -23.37 -35.16
CA SER A 155 -2.11 -21.94 -35.49
C SER A 155 -0.81 -21.29 -34.95
N PHE A 156 -0.38 -20.19 -35.57
CA PHE A 156 0.83 -19.48 -35.13
C PHE A 156 0.77 -19.07 -33.64
N PRO A 157 -0.34 -18.48 -33.11
CA PRO A 157 -0.44 -18.17 -31.69
C PRO A 157 -0.37 -19.41 -30.80
N HIS A 158 -1.04 -20.49 -31.19
CA HIS A 158 -1.00 -21.77 -30.44
C HIS A 158 0.43 -22.30 -30.36
N GLN A 159 1.15 -22.37 -31.48
CA GLN A 159 2.53 -22.88 -31.53
C GLN A 159 3.50 -22.02 -30.72
N LEU A 160 3.42 -20.69 -30.85
CA LEU A 160 4.30 -19.76 -30.14
C LEU A 160 4.12 -19.87 -28.62
N LEU A 161 2.86 -19.79 -28.16
CA LEU A 161 2.55 -19.80 -26.73
C LEU A 161 2.82 -21.18 -26.13
N SER A 162 2.50 -22.26 -26.85
CA SER A 162 2.77 -23.63 -26.39
C SER A 162 4.28 -23.90 -26.26
N ALA A 163 5.10 -23.32 -27.14
CA ALA A 163 6.56 -23.41 -27.01
C ALA A 163 7.07 -22.69 -25.75
N LEU A 164 6.55 -21.50 -25.45
CA LEU A 164 6.90 -20.74 -24.25
C LEU A 164 6.39 -21.42 -22.96
N ALA A 165 5.28 -22.15 -23.02
CA ALA A 165 4.73 -22.88 -21.88
C ALA A 165 5.56 -24.12 -21.47
N GLN A 166 6.48 -24.60 -22.31
CA GLN A 166 7.32 -25.77 -22.01
C GLN A 166 8.41 -25.51 -20.97
N HIS A 167 8.76 -24.25 -20.73
CA HIS A 167 9.83 -23.87 -19.82
C HIS A 167 9.30 -22.94 -18.72
N GLU A 168 9.44 -23.34 -17.45
CA GLU A 168 9.04 -22.50 -16.31
C GLU A 168 9.77 -21.14 -16.29
N SER A 169 11.02 -21.10 -16.76
CA SER A 169 11.79 -19.85 -16.90
C SER A 169 11.13 -18.82 -17.81
N ASP A 170 10.27 -19.27 -18.71
CA ASP A 170 9.68 -18.45 -19.76
C ASP A 170 8.25 -18.02 -19.41
N GLN A 171 7.76 -18.30 -18.19
CA GLN A 171 6.39 -17.91 -17.79
C GLN A 171 6.08 -16.43 -17.98
N PHE A 172 7.04 -15.54 -17.70
CA PHE A 172 6.87 -14.11 -17.95
C PHE A 172 6.73 -13.82 -19.45
N ALA A 173 7.56 -14.46 -20.28
CA ALA A 173 7.52 -14.30 -21.73
C ALA A 173 6.23 -14.89 -22.32
N LEU A 174 5.80 -16.05 -21.85
CA LEU A 174 4.50 -16.67 -22.16
C LEU A 174 3.37 -15.70 -21.88
N GLN A 175 3.38 -15.10 -20.68
CA GLN A 175 2.30 -14.21 -20.26
C GLN A 175 2.24 -12.94 -21.12
N LEU A 176 3.39 -12.32 -21.37
CA LEU A 176 3.49 -11.15 -22.23
C LEU A 176 3.04 -11.46 -23.65
N ALA A 177 3.47 -12.60 -24.20
CA ALA A 177 3.08 -13.04 -25.53
C ALA A 177 1.58 -13.31 -25.61
N TYR A 178 0.99 -13.94 -24.59
CA TYR A 178 -0.45 -14.21 -24.53
C TYR A 178 -1.27 -12.92 -24.53
N ASP A 179 -0.87 -11.93 -23.72
CA ASP A 179 -1.56 -10.64 -23.62
C ASP A 179 -1.46 -9.87 -24.96
N LEU A 180 -0.30 -9.86 -25.63
CA LEU A 180 -0.13 -9.26 -26.96
C LEU A 180 -0.99 -9.95 -28.05
N VAL A 181 -1.07 -11.28 -28.01
CA VAL A 181 -1.90 -12.06 -28.95
C VAL A 181 -3.38 -11.75 -28.76
N LYS A 182 -3.83 -11.58 -27.50
CA LYS A 182 -5.20 -11.18 -27.18
C LYS A 182 -5.54 -9.78 -27.68
N GLU A 183 -4.62 -8.82 -27.54
CA GLU A 183 -4.81 -7.44 -28.00
C GLU A 183 -4.86 -7.29 -29.52
N ALA A 184 -4.13 -8.14 -30.25
CA ALA A 184 -4.09 -8.11 -31.71
C ALA A 184 -5.33 -8.75 -32.39
N ARG A 185 -6.27 -9.29 -31.60
CA ARG A 185 -7.43 -10.06 -32.05
C ARG A 185 -8.68 -9.19 -32.10
#